data_AF-A0A7W1L9U8-F1
#
_entry.id   AF-A0A7W1L9U8-F1
#
_cell.length_a   1.000
_cell.length_b   1.000
_cell.length_c   1.000
_cell.angle_alpha   90.00
_cell.angle_beta   90.00
_cell.angle_gamma   90.00
#
_symmetry.space_group_name_H-M   'P 1'
#
loop_
_entity.id
_entity.type
_entity.pdbx_description
1 polymer ?
#
loop_
_entity_poly.entity_id
_entity_poly.type
_entity_poly.pdbx_seq_one_letter_code
_entity_poly.pdbx_strand_id
1 'polypeptide(L)' 'FGGSPNVTRNYRSFSALTDEIARSRIYGGVHFPFDIAAGQSAGRSVANYVFLNYLTPRRCNL' A
#
# COMPACT_ATOMS: atom_id res chain seq x y z
N PHE A 1 -2.66 21.09 5.66
CA PHE A 1 -2.83 19.63 5.48
C PHE A 1 -4.12 19.40 4.68
N GLY A 2 -4.04 18.76 3.52
CA GLY A 2 -5.13 18.65 2.54
C GLY A 2 -6.24 17.66 2.94
N GLY A 3 -6.97 17.97 4.02
CA GLY A 3 -8.15 17.24 4.50
C GLY A 3 -9.47 17.79 3.96
N SER A 4 -9.45 18.71 2.99
CA SER A 4 -10.67 19.27 2.40
C SER A 4 -11.35 18.23 1.49
N PRO A 5 -12.65 17.95 1.68
CA PRO A 5 -13.35 16.86 1.00
C PRO A 5 -13.50 17.04 -0.52
N ASN A 6 -13.11 18.18 -1.08
CA ASN A 6 -13.19 18.48 -2.51
C ASN A 6 -11.80 18.69 -3.17
N VAL A 7 -10.79 17.94 -2.73
CA VAL A 7 -9.44 17.96 -3.32
C VAL A 7 -9.23 16.71 -4.15
N THR A 8 -8.97 16.89 -5.45
CA THR A 8 -8.49 15.81 -6.32
C THR A 8 -6.98 15.68 -6.19
N ARG A 9 -6.48 14.46 -5.97
CA ARG A 9 -5.04 14.18 -5.89
C ARG A 9 -4.58 13.38 -7.10
N ASN A 10 -3.44 13.78 -7.64
CA ASN A 10 -2.78 13.11 -8.75
C ASN A 10 -1.47 12.50 -8.25
N TYR A 11 -1.23 11.23 -8.60
CA TYR A 11 -0.02 10.51 -8.23
C TYR A 11 0.67 10.01 -9.49
N ARG A 12 2.01 10.11 -9.51
CA ARG A 12 2.82 9.66 -10.66
C ARG A 12 2.97 8.14 -10.72
N SER A 13 2.64 7.43 -9.65
CA SER A 13 2.67 5.98 -9.56
C SER A 13 1.83 5.48 -8.40
N PHE A 14 1.51 4.18 -8.42
CA PHE A 14 0.85 3.52 -7.30
C PHE A 14 1.69 3.58 -6.02
N SER A 15 3.02 3.45 -6.12
CA SER A 15 3.93 3.56 -4.98
C SER A 15 3.89 4.94 -4.33
N ALA A 16 3.81 6.01 -5.13
CA ALA A 16 3.70 7.38 -4.59
C ALA A 16 2.40 7.59 -3.80
N LEU A 17 1.29 7.00 -4.26
CA LEU A 17 0.04 6.94 -3.50
C LEU A 17 0.21 6.16 -2.19
N THR A 18 0.80 4.96 -2.24
CA THR A 18 1.02 4.13 -1.04
C THR A 18 1.85 4.86 0.01
N ASP A 19 2.90 5.56 -0.39
CA ASP A 19 3.76 6.32 0.51
C ASP A 19 3.02 7.49 1.18
N GLU A 20 2.12 8.18 0.46
CA GLU A 20 1.31 9.23 1.05
C GLU A 20 0.30 8.67 2.07
N ILE A 21 -0.38 7.57 1.72
CA ILE A 21 -1.30 6.87 2.62
C ILE A 21 -0.56 6.39 3.87
N ALA A 22 0.65 5.86 3.73
CA ALA A 22 1.46 5.43 4.87
C ALA A 22 1.80 6.60 5.81
N ARG A 23 2.19 7.76 5.26
CA ARG A 23 2.45 8.98 6.04
C ARG A 23 1.21 9.53 6.73
N SER A 24 0.00 9.30 6.20
CA SER A 24 -1.24 9.74 6.85
C SER A 24 -1.39 9.24 8.30
N ARG A 25 -0.81 8.07 8.61
CA ARG A 25 -0.80 7.48 9.95
C ARG A 25 0.08 8.23 10.94
N ILE A 26 1.20 8.78 10.45
CA ILE A 26 2.07 9.66 11.22
C ILE A 26 1.37 11.00 11.44
N TYR A 27 0.76 11.57 10.39
CA TYR A 27 0.03 12.83 10.49
C TYR A 27 -1.19 12.74 11.43
N GLY A 28 -1.83 11.58 11.49
CA GLY A 28 -2.91 11.29 12.44
C GLY A 28 -2.43 10.95 13.86
N GLY A 29 -1.12 10.86 14.10
CA GLY A 29 -0.55 10.58 15.42
C GLY A 29 -0.77 9.15 15.93
N VAL A 30 -1.04 8.18 15.04
CA VAL A 30 -1.39 6.80 15.42
C VAL A 30 -0.26 5.77 15.20
N HIS A 31 0.80 6.13 14.48
CA HIS A 31 1.94 5.24 14.21
C HIS A 31 3.27 5.99 14.20
N PHE A 32 4.35 5.33 14.63
CA PHE A 32 5.71 5.84 14.50
C PHE A 32 6.30 5.51 13.11
N PRO A 33 7.33 6.25 12.64
CA PRO A 33 7.97 5.96 11.36
C PRO A 33 8.50 4.53 11.22
N PHE A 34 8.99 3.94 12.31
CA PHE A 34 9.49 2.55 12.29
C PHE A 34 8.36 1.53 12.12
N ASP A 35 7.17 1.78 12.66
CA ASP A 35 5.98 0.93 12.47
C ASP A 35 5.58 0.89 10.99
N ILE A 36 5.65 2.05 10.33
CA ILE A 36 5.34 2.18 8.91
C ILE A 36 6.34 1.40 8.05
N ALA A 37 7.64 1.53 8.33
CA ALA A 37 8.67 0.78 7.61
C ALA A 37 8.48 -0.74 7.76
N ALA A 38 8.23 -1.20 8.99
CA ALA A 38 7.97 -2.61 9.28
C ALA A 38 6.69 -3.10 8.57
N GLY A 39 5.58 -2.35 8.67
CA GLY A 39 4.31 -2.68 8.04
C GLY A 39 4.39 -2.73 6.51
N GLN A 40 5.10 -1.80 5.88
CA GLN A 40 5.34 -1.84 4.43
C GLN A 40 6.17 -3.05 4.01
N SER A 41 7.18 -3.45 4.79
CA SER A 41 7.95 -4.68 4.52
C SER A 41 7.08 -5.93 4.61
N ALA A 42 6.29 -6.05 5.68
CA ALA A 42 5.38 -7.16 5.88
C ALA A 42 4.32 -7.25 4.75
N GLY A 43 3.67 -6.13 4.42
CA GLY A 43 2.68 -6.06 3.35
C GLY A 43 3.22 -6.47 1.98
N ARG A 44 4.44 -6.04 1.62
CA ARG A 44 5.11 -6.47 0.39
C ARG A 44 5.37 -7.98 0.35
N SER A 45 5.77 -8.55 1.48
CA SER A 45 6.03 -9.99 1.59
C SER A 45 4.75 -10.80 1.36
N VAL A 46 3.64 -10.39 1.99
CA VAL A 46 2.32 -11.00 1.80
C VAL A 46 1.85 -10.85 0.34
N ALA A 47 1.97 -9.65 -0.23
CA ALA A 47 1.57 -9.41 -1.62
C ALA A 47 2.32 -10.30 -2.60
N ASN A 48 3.65 -10.42 -2.44
CA ASN A 48 4.48 -11.30 -3.26
C ASN A 48 4.05 -12.77 -3.13
N TYR A 49 3.81 -13.24 -1.90
CA TYR A 49 3.35 -14.60 -1.66
C TYR A 49 2.01 -14.87 -2.36
N VAL A 50 1.03 -13.99 -2.19
CA VAL A 50 -0.29 -14.13 -2.83
C VAL A 50 -0.16 -14.12 -4.36
N PHE A 51 0.61 -13.17 -4.90
CA PHE A 51 0.79 -13.02 -6.34
C PHE A 51 1.40 -14.28 -6.97
N LEU A 52 2.45 -14.81 -6.36
CA LEU A 52 3.18 -15.96 -6.91
C LEU A 52 2.43 -17.29 -6.76
N ASN A 53 1.56 -17.43 -5.75
CA ASN A 53 0.95 -18.72 -5.42
C ASN A 53 -0.55 -18.81 -5.74
N TYR A 54 -1.27 -17.69 -5.76
CA TYR A 54 -2.74 -17.69 -5.87
C TYR A 54 -3.28 -16.86 -7.03
N LEU A 55 -2.47 -15.96 -7.62
CA LEU A 55 -2.82 -15.22 -8.84
C LEU A 55 -2.18 -15.86 -10.09
N THR A 56 -2.11 -17.19 -10.11
CA THR A 56 -1.61 -17.96 -11.25
C THR A 56 -2.74 -18.35 -12.19
N PRO A 57 -2.48 -18.55 -13.50
CA PRO A 57 -3.47 -19.05 -14.43
C PRO A 57 -4.12 -20.34 -13.93
N ARG A 58 -5.45 -20.44 -14.06
CA ARG A 58 -6.13 -21.74 -13.85
C ARG A 58 -5.68 -22.68 -14.95
N ARG A 59 -5.20 -23.86 -14.57
CA ARG A 59 -4.97 -24.93 -15.55
C ARG A 59 -6.33 -25.38 -16.05
N CYS A 60 -6.59 -25.18 -17.34
CA CYS A 60 -7.65 -25.88 -18.04
C CYS A 60 -7.08 -27.23 -18.48
N ASN A 61 -7.62 -28.34 -17.99
CA ASN A 61 -7.39 -29.63 -18.63
C ASN A 61 -8.28 -29.67 -19.87
N LEU A 62 -7.67 -29.44 -21.04
CA LEU A 62 -8.25 -29.84 -22.33
C LEU A 62 -8.02 -31.34 -22.54
#